data_AF-A0A540NEK3-F1
#
_entry.id   AF-A0A540NEK3-F1
#
_cell.length_a   1.000
_cell.length_b   1.000
_cell.length_c   1.000
_cell.angle_alpha   90.00
_cell.angle_beta   90.00
_cell.angle_gamma   90.00
#
_symmetry.space_group_name_H-M   'P 1'
#
loop_
_entity.id
_entity.type
_entity.pdbx_description
1 polymer ?
#
loop_
_entity_poly.entity_id
_entity_poly.type
_entity_poly.pdbx_seq_one_letter_code
_entity_poly.pdbx_strand_id
1 'polypeptide(L)'
;MSLSVARFQDLQAHGTKRCAQVLEETCSVCLVDFEEDDLVSQLGKCGHVFHVDCIERWIESSHFSCPICRSLFFNIHFVLLISRQGKVRLTKWYSPYTQKERNKVLRELSGVILARGPKLCNFVDWRGYKVVYKRYASLYFCMCIDQEDNELEVLEMIHHFVEILDRYFGSVCELDLIFNFHKAYYILDEILIAGELQESSKKTVARLIAAQDSLVETAKEQASSISNIIAQATK
;
A
#
# COMPACT_ATOMS: atom_id res chain seq x y z
N MET A 1 8.36 2.13 9.91
CA MET A 1 8.11 3.57 9.79
C MET A 1 9.28 4.36 10.33
N SER A 2 10.01 5.07 9.48
CA SER A 2 10.99 6.07 9.93
C SER A 2 10.25 7.38 10.17
N LEU A 3 9.63 7.50 11.34
CA LEU A 3 9.10 8.77 11.79
C LEU A 3 10.27 9.76 11.91
N SER A 4 10.06 11.00 11.49
CA SER A 4 11.01 12.07 11.80
C SER A 4 11.07 12.20 13.32
N VAL A 5 12.27 12.19 13.89
CA VAL A 5 12.47 12.38 15.33
C VAL A 5 13.26 13.66 15.51
N ALA A 6 12.71 14.57 16.29
CA ALA A 6 13.35 15.82 16.67
C ALA A 6 13.05 16.12 18.14
N ARG A 7 13.83 16.99 18.77
CA ARG A 7 13.42 17.59 20.05
C ARG A 7 12.40 18.68 19.78
N PHE A 8 11.44 18.85 20.69
CA PHE A 8 10.39 19.85 20.52
C PHE A 8 10.94 21.28 20.34
N GLN A 9 12.00 21.64 21.09
CA GLN A 9 12.67 22.94 20.94
C GLN A 9 13.20 23.22 19.51
N ASP A 10 13.65 22.17 18.80
CA ASP A 10 14.25 22.31 17.47
C ASP A 10 13.18 22.67 16.42
N LEU A 11 11.93 22.25 16.63
CA LEU A 11 10.78 22.60 15.80
C LEU A 11 10.34 24.06 16.00
N GLN A 12 10.51 24.61 17.20
CA GLN A 12 10.20 26.02 17.48
C GLN A 12 11.25 26.96 16.88
N ALA A 13 12.53 26.56 16.89
CA ALA A 13 13.65 27.36 16.37
C ALA A 13 13.64 27.47 14.83
N HIS A 14 13.14 26.45 14.15
CA HIS A 14 12.97 26.43 12.71
C HIS A 14 11.51 26.65 12.34
N GLY A 15 11.05 27.91 12.29
CA GLY A 15 9.69 28.24 11.84
C GLY A 15 9.36 27.64 10.47
N THR A 16 8.79 26.44 10.45
CA THR A 16 8.47 25.68 9.24
C THR A 16 7.25 26.31 8.59
N LYS A 17 7.48 27.05 7.50
CA LYS A 17 6.47 27.72 6.66
C LYS A 17 5.58 26.76 5.84
N ARG A 18 5.10 25.66 6.40
CA ARG A 18 4.03 24.87 5.79
C ARG A 18 2.89 24.72 6.80
N CYS A 19 1.84 25.49 6.52
CA CYS A 19 0.59 25.66 7.28
C CYS A 19 0.69 26.55 8.52
N ALA A 20 -0.03 27.67 8.50
CA ALA A 20 -0.27 28.55 9.64
C ALA A 20 -1.28 27.90 10.59
N GLN A 21 -0.90 26.80 11.24
CA GLN A 21 -1.65 26.21 12.33
C GLN A 21 -0.80 26.33 13.59
N VAL A 22 -1.45 26.81 14.65
CA VAL A 22 -0.92 26.91 16.01
C VAL A 22 -0.14 25.63 16.31
N LEU A 23 1.15 25.74 16.66
CA LEU A 23 1.88 24.63 17.25
C LEU A 23 1.08 24.23 18.50
N GLU A 24 0.33 23.13 18.44
CA GLU A 24 -0.34 22.62 19.62
C GLU A 24 0.75 22.26 20.63
N GLU A 25 0.71 22.92 21.79
CA GLU A 25 1.69 22.72 22.87
C GLU A 25 1.42 21.43 23.65
N THR A 26 0.38 20.67 23.28
CA THR A 26 -0.05 19.45 23.96
C THR A 26 -0.13 18.29 22.96
N CYS A 27 0.39 17.13 23.33
CA CYS A 27 0.23 15.92 22.53
C CYS A 27 -1.21 15.41 22.60
N SER A 28 -1.92 15.32 21.48
CA SER A 28 -3.33 14.90 21.46
C SER A 28 -3.57 13.42 21.79
N VAL A 29 -2.51 12.60 21.91
CA VAL A 29 -2.61 11.16 22.19
C VAL A 29 -2.52 10.88 23.69
N CYS A 30 -1.56 11.49 24.39
CA CYS A 30 -1.39 11.33 25.84
C CYS A 30 -1.99 12.50 26.66
N LEU A 31 -2.35 13.60 25.99
CA LEU A 31 -2.87 14.84 26.59
C LEU A 31 -1.86 15.53 27.53
N VAL A 32 -0.56 15.31 27.33
CA VAL A 32 0.54 15.93 28.09
C VAL A 32 1.15 17.06 27.26
N ASP A 33 1.44 18.18 27.92
CA ASP A 33 2.14 19.32 27.32
C ASP A 33 3.57 18.94 26.92
N PHE A 34 4.05 19.48 25.81
CA PHE A 34 5.40 19.22 25.32
C PHE A 34 6.44 20.00 26.13
N GLU A 35 7.49 19.31 26.57
CA GLU A 35 8.68 19.91 27.15
C GLU A 35 9.77 20.13 26.09
N GLU A 36 10.70 21.08 26.30
CA GLU A 36 11.73 21.45 25.31
C GLU A 36 12.56 20.25 24.81
N ASP A 37 12.84 19.32 25.73
CA ASP A 37 13.66 18.14 25.49
C ASP A 37 12.89 16.92 24.98
N ASP A 38 11.55 17.00 24.90
CA ASP A 38 10.71 15.89 24.47
C ASP A 38 11.05 15.45 23.05
N LEU A 39 11.15 14.13 22.87
CA LEU A 39 11.27 13.54 21.54
C LEU A 39 9.88 13.52 20.89
N VAL A 40 9.76 14.27 19.81
CA VAL A 40 8.53 14.41 19.07
C VAL A 40 8.71 14.03 17.61
N SER A 41 7.61 13.64 16.99
CA SER A 41 7.51 13.42 15.57
C SER A 41 6.48 14.36 14.95
N GLN A 42 6.91 15.08 13.91
CA GLN A 42 6.03 15.87 13.07
C GLN A 42 5.69 15.08 11.82
N LEU A 43 4.40 14.86 11.60
CA LEU A 43 3.93 14.13 10.43
C LEU A 43 4.09 14.97 9.15
N GLY A 44 4.80 14.44 8.16
CA GLY A 44 5.12 15.20 6.94
C GLY A 44 3.91 15.71 6.14
N LYS A 45 2.83 14.92 6.06
CA LYS A 45 1.66 15.25 5.21
C LYS A 45 0.71 16.29 5.82
N CYS A 46 0.57 16.32 7.14
CA CYS A 46 -0.37 17.23 7.82
C CYS A 46 0.27 18.22 8.80
N GLY A 47 1.54 18.02 9.17
CA GLY A 47 2.29 18.90 10.06
C GLY A 47 1.98 18.75 11.55
N HIS A 48 1.04 17.87 11.94
CA HIS A 48 0.72 17.63 13.35
C HIS A 48 1.88 16.93 14.08
N VAL A 49 2.04 17.26 15.36
CA VAL A 49 3.15 16.85 16.21
C VAL A 49 2.66 15.94 17.34
N PHE A 50 3.41 14.87 17.63
CA PHE A 50 3.12 13.91 18.70
C PHE A 50 4.42 13.48 19.38
N HIS A 51 4.38 13.03 20.65
CA HIS A 51 5.53 12.31 21.21
C HIS A 51 5.82 11.06 20.38
N VAL A 52 7.10 10.76 20.15
CA VAL A 52 7.54 9.59 19.35
C VAL A 52 6.88 8.31 19.86
N ASP A 53 6.96 8.04 21.15
CA ASP A 53 6.36 6.85 21.77
C ASP A 53 4.83 6.78 21.56
N CYS A 54 4.15 7.93 21.55
CA CYS A 54 2.70 7.99 21.39
C CYS A 54 2.29 7.63 19.96
N ILE A 55 2.98 8.21 18.97
CA ILE A 55 2.67 7.93 17.58
C ILE A 55 3.15 6.53 17.14
N GLU A 56 4.25 6.02 17.70
CA GLU A 56 4.71 4.65 17.46
C GLU A 56 3.67 3.64 17.96
N ARG A 57 3.17 3.77 19.19
CA ARG A 57 2.10 2.89 19.71
C ARG A 57 0.81 2.97 18.90
N TRP A 58 0.46 4.16 18.41
CA TRP A 58 -0.70 4.35 17.54
C TRP A 58 -0.56 3.56 16.24
N ILE A 59 0.61 3.65 15.61
CA ILE A 59 0.98 2.90 14.40
C ILE A 59 1.00 1.39 14.65
N GLU A 60 1.60 0.94 15.75
CA GLU A 60 1.67 -0.47 16.14
C GLU A 60 0.27 -1.07 16.34
N SER A 61 -0.69 -0.26 16.74
CA SER A 61 -2.11 -0.62 16.85
C SER A 61 -2.83 -0.66 15.50
N SER A 62 -2.09 -0.61 14.37
CA SER A 62 -2.59 -0.64 12.99
C SER A 62 -3.41 0.59 12.60
N HIS A 63 -3.08 1.76 13.16
CA HIS A 63 -3.62 3.03 12.71
C HIS A 63 -2.59 3.80 11.87
N PHE A 64 -2.82 3.87 10.56
CA PHE A 64 -1.93 4.52 9.59
C PHE A 64 -2.35 5.95 9.22
N SER A 65 -3.14 6.58 10.09
CA SER A 65 -3.65 7.94 9.88
C SER A 65 -3.42 8.82 11.10
N CYS A 66 -3.32 10.13 10.85
CA CYS A 66 -3.11 11.13 11.89
C CYS A 66 -4.22 11.10 12.95
N PRO A 67 -3.89 11.01 14.26
CA PRO A 67 -4.87 11.04 15.33
C PRO A 67 -5.79 12.28 15.32
N ILE A 68 -5.29 13.41 14.82
CA ILE A 68 -6.01 14.69 14.81
C ILE A 68 -6.90 14.82 13.57
N CYS A 69 -6.31 14.75 12.37
CA CYS A 69 -7.02 15.07 11.13
C CYS A 69 -7.30 13.88 10.22
N ARG A 70 -6.87 12.67 10.62
CA ARG A 70 -6.97 11.43 9.82
C ARG A 70 -6.27 11.51 8.47
N SER A 71 -5.39 12.49 8.27
CA SER A 71 -4.50 12.52 7.10
C SER A 71 -3.63 11.26 7.11
N LEU A 72 -3.60 10.59 5.97
CA LEU A 72 -2.92 9.33 5.73
C LEU A 72 -1.40 9.50 5.83
N PHE A 73 -0.69 8.57 6.45
CA PHE A 73 0.78 8.64 6.56
C PHE A 73 1.49 8.26 5.27
N PHE A 74 0.88 7.37 4.48
CA PHE A 74 1.42 6.85 3.24
C PHE A 74 0.39 6.92 2.13
N ASN A 75 0.83 7.05 0.88
CA ASN A 75 -0.10 7.01 -0.25
C ASN A 75 0.51 6.26 -1.42
N ILE A 76 0.12 4.99 -1.58
CA ILE A 76 0.43 4.24 -2.79
C ILE A 76 -0.49 4.72 -3.90
N HIS A 77 0.04 5.39 -4.92
CA HIS A 77 -0.75 5.89 -6.04
C HIS A 77 -1.29 4.77 -6.93
N PHE A 78 -0.46 3.75 -7.17
CA PHE A 78 -0.81 2.59 -7.97
C PHE A 78 0.15 1.41 -7.74
N VAL A 79 -0.36 0.21 -8.03
CA VAL A 79 0.37 -1.07 -7.99
C VAL A 79 0.32 -1.69 -9.38
N LEU A 80 1.48 -2.11 -9.90
CA LEU A 80 1.63 -2.72 -11.21
C LEU A 80 2.41 -4.03 -11.11
N LEU A 81 1.91 -5.09 -11.76
CA LEU A 81 2.67 -6.31 -12.04
C LEU A 81 2.97 -6.37 -13.53
N ILE A 82 4.24 -6.46 -13.87
CA ILE A 82 4.73 -6.46 -15.25
C ILE A 82 5.58 -7.71 -15.47
N SER A 83 5.31 -8.45 -16.54
CA SER A 83 6.13 -9.58 -16.97
C SER A 83 7.46 -9.10 -17.53
N ARG A 84 8.49 -9.96 -17.56
CA ARG A 84 9.75 -9.73 -18.28
C ARG A 84 9.55 -9.37 -19.76
N GLN A 85 8.41 -9.74 -20.36
CA GLN A 85 8.04 -9.36 -21.73
C GLN A 85 7.38 -7.97 -21.83
N GLY A 86 7.24 -7.22 -20.74
CA GLY A 86 6.53 -5.94 -20.71
C GLY A 86 5.00 -6.07 -20.74
N LYS A 87 4.48 -7.29 -20.58
CA LYS A 87 3.04 -7.54 -20.49
C LYS A 87 2.56 -7.27 -19.08
N VAL A 88 1.52 -6.46 -18.96
CA VAL A 88 0.90 -6.13 -17.68
C VAL A 88 0.02 -7.28 -17.22
N ARG A 89 0.17 -7.70 -15.96
CA ARG A 89 -0.58 -8.80 -15.33
C ARG A 89 -1.58 -8.33 -14.29
N LEU A 90 -1.28 -7.22 -13.63
CA LEU A 90 -2.18 -6.58 -12.66
C LEU A 90 -1.94 -5.08 -12.68
N THR A 91 -3.02 -4.30 -12.60
CA THR A 91 -2.97 -2.86 -12.33
C THR A 91 -4.03 -2.49 -11.31
N LYS A 92 -3.63 -1.86 -10.21
CA LYS A 92 -4.53 -1.24 -9.25
C LYS A 92 -4.17 0.24 -9.16
N TRP A 93 -5.17 1.11 -9.28
CA TRP A 93 -5.01 2.56 -9.22
C TRP A 93 -5.79 3.07 -8.01
N TYR A 94 -5.09 3.68 -7.05
CA TYR A 94 -5.70 4.26 -5.85
C TYR A 94 -5.90 5.77 -6.02
N SER A 95 -5.03 6.41 -6.81
CA SER A 95 -5.22 7.80 -7.24
C SER A 95 -6.00 7.90 -8.56
N PRO A 96 -6.73 9.01 -8.80
CA PRO A 96 -7.50 9.20 -10.02
C PRO A 96 -6.57 9.44 -11.23
N TYR A 97 -6.68 8.59 -12.24
CA TYR A 97 -6.01 8.74 -13.54
C TYR A 97 -6.98 8.47 -14.68
N THR A 98 -6.89 9.26 -15.74
CA THR A 98 -7.58 9.00 -17.01
C THR A 98 -7.00 7.77 -17.72
N GLN A 99 -7.77 7.13 -18.59
CA GLN A 99 -7.28 5.95 -19.33
C GLN A 99 -6.05 6.26 -20.19
N LYS A 100 -5.97 7.48 -20.75
CA LYS A 100 -4.82 7.95 -21.53
C LYS A 100 -3.56 8.05 -20.67
N GLU A 101 -3.68 8.57 -19.45
CA GLU A 101 -2.58 8.64 -18.49
C GLU A 101 -2.13 7.26 -18.06
N ARG A 102 -3.07 6.37 -17.68
CA ARG A 102 -2.77 4.99 -17.31
C ARG A 102 -1.94 4.29 -18.39
N ASN A 103 -2.36 4.38 -19.65
CA ASN A 103 -1.63 3.80 -20.78
C ASN A 103 -0.24 4.45 -21.01
N LYS A 104 -0.07 5.72 -20.65
CA LYS A 104 1.22 6.41 -20.72
C LYS A 104 2.15 5.91 -19.61
N VAL A 105 1.66 5.85 -18.37
CA VAL A 105 2.39 5.34 -17.19
C VAL A 105 2.86 3.90 -17.43
N LEU A 106 1.96 3.01 -17.87
CA LEU A 106 2.30 1.61 -18.13
C LEU A 106 3.43 1.46 -19.15
N ARG A 107 3.40 2.23 -20.25
CA ARG A 107 4.45 2.19 -21.28
C ARG A 107 5.78 2.73 -20.78
N GLU A 108 5.77 3.87 -20.10
CA GLU A 108 6.98 4.50 -19.58
C GLU A 108 7.65 3.63 -18.51
N LEU A 109 6.91 3.20 -17.50
CA LEU A 109 7.46 2.40 -16.40
C LEU A 109 7.93 1.03 -16.87
N SER A 110 7.20 0.37 -17.78
CA SER A 110 7.67 -0.89 -18.37
C SER A 110 9.00 -0.69 -19.10
N GLY A 111 9.14 0.39 -19.88
CA GLY A 111 10.39 0.70 -20.58
C GLY A 111 11.55 0.97 -19.63
N VAL A 112 11.33 1.81 -18.61
CA VAL A 112 12.37 2.16 -17.63
C VAL A 112 12.81 0.95 -16.80
N ILE A 113 11.87 0.17 -16.28
CA ILE A 113 12.18 -0.96 -15.38
C ILE A 113 12.86 -2.11 -16.15
N LEU A 114 12.39 -2.43 -17.36
CA LEU A 114 12.97 -3.54 -18.14
C LEU A 114 14.34 -3.22 -18.73
N ALA A 115 14.66 -1.94 -18.96
CA ALA A 115 15.97 -1.51 -19.42
C ALA A 115 17.04 -1.52 -18.31
N ARG A 116 16.65 -1.63 -17.04
CA ARG A 116 17.57 -1.57 -15.90
C ARG A 116 18.31 -2.90 -15.68
N GLY A 117 19.61 -2.79 -15.42
CA GLY A 117 20.44 -3.95 -15.08
C GLY A 117 20.09 -4.57 -13.71
N PRO A 118 20.38 -5.86 -13.49
CA PRO A 118 19.96 -6.60 -12.29
C PRO A 118 20.68 -6.17 -11.00
N LYS A 119 21.78 -5.42 -11.09
CA LYS A 119 22.55 -4.91 -9.93
C LYS A 119 22.15 -3.50 -9.51
N LEU A 120 21.24 -2.84 -10.23
CA LEU A 120 20.74 -1.53 -9.86
C LEU A 120 19.77 -1.64 -8.68
N CYS A 121 19.59 -0.53 -7.96
CA CYS A 121 18.66 -0.46 -6.85
C CYS A 121 17.21 -0.67 -7.31
N ASN A 122 16.38 -1.06 -6.35
CA ASN A 122 14.94 -1.33 -6.48
C ASN A 122 14.10 -0.04 -6.54
N PHE A 123 14.72 1.13 -6.72
CA PHE A 123 14.06 2.44 -6.64
C PHE A 123 14.30 3.23 -7.93
N VAL A 124 13.25 3.89 -8.41
CA VAL A 124 13.27 4.69 -9.64
C VAL A 124 12.60 6.02 -9.39
N ASP A 125 13.32 7.12 -9.59
CA ASP A 125 12.72 8.44 -9.66
C ASP A 125 11.97 8.60 -10.98
N TRP A 126 10.67 8.89 -10.89
CA TRP A 126 9.81 9.03 -12.06
C TRP A 126 8.81 10.17 -11.84
N ARG A 127 8.93 11.24 -12.64
CA ARG A 127 7.98 12.38 -12.68
C ARG A 127 7.69 13.05 -11.33
N GLY A 128 8.70 13.17 -10.47
CA GLY A 128 8.50 13.75 -9.13
C GLY A 128 7.90 12.77 -8.10
N TYR A 129 7.76 11.50 -8.47
CA TYR A 129 7.40 10.38 -7.59
C TYR A 129 8.56 9.39 -7.51
N LYS A 130 8.46 8.46 -6.56
CA LYS A 130 9.34 7.29 -6.48
C LYS A 130 8.57 6.02 -6.82
N VAL A 131 9.14 5.22 -7.70
CA VAL A 131 8.63 3.88 -8.03
C VAL A 131 9.55 2.85 -7.42
N VAL A 132 9.03 2.12 -6.45
CA VAL A 132 9.69 0.98 -5.83
C VAL A 132 9.31 -0.26 -6.61
N TYR A 133 10.30 -1.01 -7.08
CA TYR A 133 10.07 -2.22 -7.83
C TYR A 133 10.98 -3.38 -7.41
N LYS A 134 10.46 -4.60 -7.42
CA LYS A 134 11.24 -5.81 -7.15
C LYS A 134 10.86 -6.90 -8.13
N ARG A 135 11.89 -7.61 -8.62
CA ARG A 135 11.73 -8.76 -9.50
C ARG A 135 11.62 -10.06 -8.68
N TYR A 136 10.56 -10.82 -8.90
CA TYR A 136 10.36 -12.18 -8.41
C TYR A 136 10.12 -13.10 -9.62
N ALA A 137 11.04 -14.04 -9.85
CA ALA A 137 11.04 -14.91 -11.04
C ALA A 137 10.93 -14.12 -12.38
N SER A 138 9.81 -14.25 -13.10
CA SER A 138 9.55 -13.54 -14.38
C SER A 138 8.75 -12.25 -14.22
N LEU A 139 8.33 -11.92 -13.00
CA LEU A 139 7.44 -10.79 -12.71
C LEU A 139 8.19 -9.66 -11.99
N TYR A 140 7.81 -8.44 -12.33
CA TYR A 140 8.22 -7.21 -11.69
C TYR A 140 7.01 -6.64 -10.95
N PHE A 141 7.13 -6.54 -9.63
CA PHE A 141 6.15 -5.92 -8.76
C PHE A 141 6.57 -4.49 -8.53
N CYS A 142 5.67 -3.54 -8.79
CA CYS A 142 5.97 -2.12 -8.75
C CYS A 142 4.89 -1.39 -7.95
N MET A 143 5.30 -0.49 -7.05
CA MET A 143 4.42 0.41 -6.32
C MET A 143 4.95 1.84 -6.45
N CYS A 144 4.06 2.79 -6.70
CA CYS A 144 4.41 4.22 -6.81
C CYS A 144 3.99 4.97 -5.57
N ILE A 145 4.90 5.75 -5.00
CA ILE A 145 4.74 6.52 -3.78
C ILE A 145 5.23 7.96 -3.95
N ASP A 146 4.90 8.82 -2.98
CA ASP A 146 5.44 10.17 -2.89
C ASP A 146 6.96 10.15 -2.66
N GLN A 147 7.67 11.25 -2.99
CA GLN A 147 9.14 11.33 -2.81
C GLN A 147 9.60 11.27 -1.36
N GLU A 148 8.75 11.71 -0.44
CA GLU A 148 9.01 11.80 0.99
C GLU A 148 8.73 10.46 1.71
N ASP A 149 8.04 9.53 1.05
CA ASP A 149 7.68 8.23 1.63
C ASP A 149 8.90 7.28 1.67
N ASN A 150 8.95 6.41 2.69
CA ASN A 150 10.06 5.47 2.88
C ASN A 150 9.99 4.30 1.87
N GLU A 151 11.00 4.18 1.02
CA GLU A 151 11.01 3.19 -0.06
C GLU A 151 11.25 1.76 0.44
N LEU A 152 11.95 1.59 1.57
CA LEU A 152 12.20 0.28 2.16
C LEU A 152 10.92 -0.32 2.73
N GLU A 153 10.07 0.52 3.33
CA GLU A 153 8.77 0.09 3.83
C GLU A 153 7.89 -0.44 2.69
N VAL A 154 7.86 0.26 1.55
CA VAL A 154 7.15 -0.20 0.34
C VAL A 154 7.76 -1.48 -0.23
N LEU A 155 9.09 -1.62 -0.17
CA LEU A 155 9.75 -2.84 -0.60
C LEU A 155 9.34 -4.05 0.26
N GLU A 156 9.19 -3.86 1.57
CA GLU A 156 8.65 -4.85 2.49
C GLU A 156 7.17 -5.14 2.22
N MET A 157 6.34 -4.13 1.91
CA MET A 157 4.95 -4.35 1.48
C MET A 157 4.87 -5.21 0.20
N ILE A 158 5.74 -4.96 -0.78
CA ILE A 158 5.84 -5.80 -1.98
C ILE A 158 6.21 -7.23 -1.60
N HIS A 159 7.17 -7.41 -0.70
CA HIS A 159 7.57 -8.75 -0.25
C HIS A 159 6.43 -9.47 0.46
N HIS A 160 5.76 -8.80 1.40
CA HIS A 160 4.60 -9.29 2.12
C HIS A 160 3.50 -9.77 1.17
N PHE A 161 3.19 -9.00 0.13
CA PHE A 161 2.21 -9.39 -0.89
C PHE A 161 2.63 -10.66 -1.64
N VAL A 162 3.88 -10.77 -2.07
CA VAL A 162 4.39 -11.96 -2.76
C VAL A 162 4.34 -13.19 -1.88
N GLU A 163 4.68 -13.09 -0.59
CA GLU A 163 4.62 -14.21 0.33
C GLU A 163 3.18 -14.69 0.58
N ILE A 164 2.21 -13.78 0.64
CA ILE A 164 0.80 -14.15 0.77
C ILE A 164 0.31 -14.84 -0.51
N LEU A 165 0.67 -14.33 -1.68
CA LEU A 165 0.38 -14.99 -2.96
C LEU A 165 0.98 -16.40 -3.00
N ASP A 166 2.24 -16.55 -2.61
CA ASP A 166 2.94 -17.83 -2.61
C ASP A 166 2.29 -18.85 -1.67
N ARG A 167 1.90 -18.40 -0.47
CA ARG A 167 1.16 -19.21 0.50
C ARG A 167 -0.23 -19.61 0.01
N TYR A 168 -0.91 -18.72 -0.72
CA TYR A 168 -2.26 -18.95 -1.23
C TYR A 168 -2.26 -19.97 -2.39
N PHE A 169 -1.36 -19.81 -3.37
CA PHE A 169 -1.30 -20.69 -4.54
C PHE A 169 -0.46 -21.94 -4.32
N GLY A 170 0.42 -21.98 -3.32
CA GLY A 170 1.29 -23.11 -3.02
C GLY A 170 2.41 -23.25 -4.07
N SER A 171 3.37 -22.32 -4.05
CA SER A 171 4.40 -22.09 -5.09
C SER A 171 3.84 -21.29 -6.29
N VAL A 172 3.59 -20.01 -6.07
CA VAL A 172 2.95 -19.14 -7.07
C VAL A 172 3.81 -18.98 -8.33
N CYS A 173 3.21 -19.13 -9.51
CA CYS A 173 3.83 -18.83 -10.78
C CYS A 173 3.09 -17.72 -11.55
N GLU A 174 3.71 -17.20 -12.62
CA GLU A 174 3.08 -16.15 -13.45
C GLU A 174 1.76 -16.62 -14.08
N LEU A 175 1.64 -17.90 -14.44
CA LEU A 175 0.40 -18.44 -15.01
C LEU A 175 -0.75 -18.41 -14.00
N ASP A 176 -0.48 -18.67 -12.73
CA ASP A 176 -1.52 -18.62 -11.68
C ASP A 176 -2.14 -17.24 -11.60
N LEU A 177 -1.31 -16.19 -11.65
CA LEU A 177 -1.78 -14.80 -11.64
C LEU A 177 -2.50 -14.40 -12.94
N ILE A 178 -2.15 -15.02 -14.07
CA ILE A 178 -2.85 -14.79 -15.34
C ILE A 178 -4.24 -15.42 -15.32
N PHE A 179 -4.34 -16.69 -14.93
CA PHE A 179 -5.62 -17.42 -14.94
C PHE A 179 -6.52 -17.02 -13.77
N ASN A 180 -5.93 -16.67 -12.62
CA ASN A 180 -6.65 -16.31 -11.40
C ASN A 180 -6.40 -14.85 -11.00
N PHE A 181 -6.40 -13.92 -11.97
CA PHE A 181 -6.15 -12.50 -11.71
C PHE A 181 -7.10 -11.92 -10.66
N HIS A 182 -8.38 -12.31 -10.69
CA HIS A 182 -9.38 -11.87 -9.72
C HIS A 182 -8.98 -12.19 -8.27
N LYS A 183 -8.41 -13.37 -8.03
CA LYS A 183 -7.90 -13.76 -6.71
C LYS A 183 -6.72 -12.90 -6.29
N ALA A 184 -5.82 -12.59 -7.21
CA ALA A 184 -4.70 -11.68 -6.93
C ALA A 184 -5.17 -10.27 -6.57
N TYR A 185 -6.25 -9.78 -7.19
CA TYR A 185 -6.89 -8.51 -6.81
C TYR A 185 -7.52 -8.58 -5.41
N TYR A 186 -8.22 -9.67 -5.08
CA TYR A 186 -8.79 -9.84 -3.74
C TYR A 186 -7.71 -9.87 -2.67
N ILE A 187 -6.65 -10.65 -2.89
CA ILE A 187 -5.51 -10.69 -1.97
C ILE A 187 -4.87 -9.31 -1.81
N LEU A 188 -4.70 -8.58 -2.92
CA LEU A 188 -4.17 -7.22 -2.88
C LEU A 188 -5.09 -6.29 -2.09
N ASP A 189 -6.41 -6.43 -2.22
CA ASP A 189 -7.39 -5.58 -1.53
C ASP A 189 -7.48 -5.91 -0.03
N GLU A 190 -7.22 -7.14 0.39
CA GLU A 190 -7.08 -7.49 1.82
C GLU A 190 -5.82 -6.90 2.46
N ILE A 191 -4.75 -6.72 1.67
CA ILE A 191 -3.49 -6.14 2.15
C ILE A 191 -3.53 -4.62 2.08
N LEU A 192 -4.03 -4.07 0.97
CA LEU A 192 -3.99 -2.66 0.65
C LEU A 192 -5.37 -2.09 0.34
N ILE A 193 -5.81 -1.13 1.15
CA ILE A 193 -7.06 -0.39 0.93
C ILE A 193 -6.73 1.10 0.76
N ALA A 194 -7.33 1.72 -0.27
CA ALA A 194 -7.17 3.15 -0.56
C ALA A 194 -5.72 3.66 -0.68
N GLY A 195 -4.76 2.76 -0.96
CA GLY A 195 -3.34 3.10 -1.08
C GLY A 195 -2.56 2.96 0.23
N GLU A 196 -3.14 2.35 1.26
CA GLU A 196 -2.53 2.12 2.57
C GLU A 196 -2.48 0.63 2.92
N LEU A 197 -1.55 0.27 3.79
CA LEU A 197 -1.49 -1.05 4.40
C LEU A 197 -2.65 -1.22 5.37
N GLN A 198 -3.56 -2.14 5.06
CA GLN A 198 -4.71 -2.46 5.91
C GLN A 198 -4.34 -3.55 6.93
N GLU A 199 -3.73 -4.64 6.45
CA GLU A 199 -3.41 -5.81 7.26
C GLU A 199 -1.94 -6.21 7.11
N SER A 200 -1.20 -6.16 8.21
CA SER A 200 0.20 -6.57 8.28
C SER A 200 0.39 -8.04 8.67
N SER A 201 -0.66 -8.68 9.22
CA SER A 201 -0.61 -10.05 9.70
C SER A 201 -0.94 -11.06 8.60
N LYS A 202 0.08 -11.80 8.14
CA LYS A 202 -0.09 -12.91 7.18
C LYS A 202 -1.14 -13.94 7.63
N LYS A 203 -1.26 -14.17 8.94
CA LYS A 203 -2.23 -15.13 9.51
C LYS A 203 -3.65 -14.59 9.41
N THR A 204 -3.84 -13.30 9.61
CA THR A 204 -5.14 -12.64 9.51
C THR A 204 -5.59 -12.60 8.06
N VAL A 205 -4.72 -12.13 7.14
CA VAL A 205 -5.00 -12.09 5.70
C VAL A 205 -5.38 -13.47 5.16
N ALA A 206 -4.62 -14.52 5.49
CA ALA A 206 -4.96 -15.88 5.05
C ALA A 206 -6.33 -16.37 5.55
N ARG A 207 -6.74 -15.97 6.76
CA ARG A 207 -8.06 -16.31 7.31
C ARG A 207 -9.19 -15.58 6.60
N LEU A 208 -8.99 -14.29 6.31
CA LEU A 208 -9.96 -13.45 5.59
C LEU A 208 -10.17 -13.97 4.17
N ILE A 209 -9.08 -14.27 3.46
CA ILE A 209 -9.13 -14.86 2.12
C ILE A 209 -9.87 -16.21 2.14
N ALA A 210 -9.60 -17.09 3.11
CA ALA A 210 -10.28 -18.38 3.21
C ALA A 210 -11.79 -18.24 3.49
N ALA A 211 -12.17 -17.28 4.34
CA ALA A 211 -13.58 -16.96 4.57
C ALA A 211 -14.25 -16.44 3.30
N GLN A 212 -13.58 -15.57 2.55
CA GLN A 212 -14.08 -15.04 1.28
C GLN A 212 -14.23 -16.12 0.21
N ASP A 213 -13.26 -17.03 0.07
CA ASP A 213 -13.36 -18.16 -0.85
C ASP A 213 -14.57 -19.04 -0.53
N SER A 214 -14.83 -19.32 0.76
CA SER A 214 -16.03 -20.08 1.17
C SER A 214 -17.33 -19.38 0.78
N LEU A 215 -17.39 -18.05 0.88
CA LEU A 215 -18.57 -17.27 0.48
C LEU A 215 -18.76 -17.28 -1.04
N VAL A 216 -17.68 -17.17 -1.80
CA VAL A 216 -17.72 -17.22 -3.27
C VAL A 216 -18.20 -18.58 -3.76
N GLU A 217 -17.73 -19.67 -3.18
CA GLU A 217 -18.21 -21.02 -3.56
C GLU A 217 -19.69 -21.20 -3.22
N THR A 218 -20.13 -20.77 -2.04
CA THR A 218 -21.55 -20.80 -1.66
C THR A 218 -22.42 -19.99 -2.64
N ALA A 219 -21.95 -18.82 -3.07
CA ALA A 219 -22.66 -17.99 -4.04
C ALA A 219 -22.73 -18.64 -5.45
N LYS A 220 -21.67 -19.33 -5.89
CA LYS A 220 -21.66 -20.09 -7.15
C LYS A 220 -22.66 -21.26 -7.12
N GLU A 221 -22.71 -21.99 -6.01
CA GLU A 221 -23.67 -23.08 -5.82
C GLU A 221 -25.12 -22.58 -5.88
N GLN A 222 -25.40 -21.44 -5.23
CA GLN A 222 -26.71 -20.79 -5.29
C GLN A 222 -27.06 -20.33 -6.72
N ALA A 223 -26.13 -19.69 -7.43
CA ALA A 223 -26.35 -19.20 -8.79
C ALA A 223 -26.61 -20.35 -9.79
N SER A 224 -25.89 -21.45 -9.66
CA SER A 224 -26.11 -22.65 -10.49
C SER A 224 -27.46 -23.31 -10.19
N SER A 225 -27.84 -23.39 -8.91
CA SER A 225 -29.16 -23.89 -8.48
C SER A 225 -30.31 -23.06 -9.05
N ILE A 226 -30.22 -21.73 -8.99
CA ILE A 226 -31.22 -20.81 -9.57
C ILE A 226 -31.30 -20.98 -11.09
N SER A 227 -30.16 -21.09 -11.76
CA SER A 227 -30.11 -21.29 -13.22
C SER A 227 -30.78 -22.59 -13.64
N ASN A 228 -30.59 -23.66 -12.88
CA ASN A 228 -31.24 -24.95 -13.11
C ASN A 228 -32.76 -24.88 -12.89
N ILE A 229 -33.22 -24.17 -11.86
CA ILE A 229 -34.65 -23.96 -11.59
C ILE A 229 -35.31 -23.17 -12.73
N ILE A 230 -34.68 -22.08 -13.21
CA ILE A 230 -35.19 -21.29 -14.34
C ILE A 230 -35.25 -22.15 -15.61
N ALA A 231 -34.22 -22.94 -15.89
CA ALA A 231 -34.20 -23.83 -17.05
C ALA A 231 -35.31 -24.91 -17.00
N GLN A 232 -35.71 -25.35 -15.81
CA GLN A 232 -36.83 -26.27 -15.62
C GLN A 232 -38.19 -25.57 -15.77
N ALA A 233 -38.32 -24.32 -15.34
CA ALA A 233 -39.58 -23.55 -15.42
C ALA A 233 -39.87 -22.95 -16.81
N THR A 234 -38.88 -22.90 -17.70
CA THR A 234 -39.02 -22.37 -19.07
C THR A 234 -39.29 -23.48 -20.12
N LYS A 235 -39.41 -24.74 -19.68
CA LYS A 235 -39.90 -25.87 -20.49
C LYS A 235 -41.38 -26.10 -20.22
#